data_AF-B0NKR1-F1
#
_entry.id   AF-B0NKR1-F1
#
_cell.length_a   1.000
_cell.length_b   1.000
_cell.length_c   1.000
_cell.angle_alpha   90.00
_cell.angle_beta   90.00
_cell.angle_gamma   90.00
#
_symmetry.space_group_name_H-M   'P 1'
#
loop_
_entity.id
_entity.type
_entity.pdbx_description
1 polymer ?
#
loop_
_entity_poly.entity_id
_entity_poly.type
_entity_poly.pdbx_seq_one_letter_code
_entity_poly.pdbx_strand_id
1 'polypeptide(L)'
;MIDYNISVYLAEKRFRRRLKSIAKRKKRRKKGILEFDKNRLYLLAAKKIKSYEDALVVFLPRNLSYLVYDTKSPFYIKKLEKEKSKKVRNFEVPECFSIIENETESYLLLRQIISAFIYQTCDEIWLDYKKCKKVDLVTQVFLDAILLEIDNFIKKCKKGNIYNKYVRLASVGGKNIDDKSVNRLLNSVGSPTELIKRRILYKDIIPYRLRCFDGEGLGHESMLAQKEIDTTTLLDYVNSCLKRVKKKLSREAMRDLGCVIGETLINAEEHSSLKYRYLIGYFEECMDGKRHFGMLNLVILNFGQTIYEKFKYPNEDSSINFDCLEKMKELSDSFKSRNIFKKDAFTEETLWTLYSLQEGVSCIPKEICKRGNGTIQFIDSFHYCPVKVDK
;
A
#
# COMPACT_ATOMS: atom_id res chain seq x y z
N MET A 1 62.70 3.96 -38.69
CA MET A 1 61.59 4.97 -38.75
C MET A 1 60.25 4.40 -38.30
N ILE A 2 59.91 3.15 -38.66
CA ILE A 2 58.63 2.49 -38.30
C ILE A 2 58.47 2.28 -36.78
N ASP A 3 59.51 1.81 -36.08
CA ASP A 3 59.46 1.56 -34.62
C ASP A 3 59.32 2.82 -33.75
N TYR A 4 59.89 3.95 -34.19
CA TYR A 4 59.76 5.22 -33.50
C TYR A 4 58.32 5.74 -33.54
N ASN A 5 57.67 5.64 -34.70
CA ASN A 5 56.27 6.03 -34.87
C ASN A 5 55.32 5.12 -34.07
N ILE A 6 55.62 3.82 -33.95
CA ILE A 6 54.86 2.89 -33.09
C ILE A 6 55.03 3.27 -31.61
N SER A 7 56.24 3.59 -31.16
CA SER A 7 56.53 4.02 -29.78
C SER A 7 55.79 5.30 -29.40
N VAL A 8 55.83 6.32 -30.25
CA VAL A 8 55.13 7.59 -30.05
C VAL A 8 53.61 7.39 -30.01
N TYR A 9 53.06 6.58 -30.93
CA TYR A 9 51.64 6.23 -30.94
C TYR A 9 51.20 5.52 -29.65
N LEU A 10 52.00 4.57 -29.14
CA LEU A 10 51.71 3.86 -27.89
C LEU A 10 51.79 4.78 -26.67
N ALA A 11 52.76 5.69 -26.63
CA ALA A 11 52.89 6.70 -25.59
C ALA A 11 51.67 7.64 -25.56
N GLU A 12 51.25 8.12 -26.73
CA GLU A 12 50.07 8.99 -26.86
C GLU A 12 48.78 8.25 -26.45
N LYS A 13 48.62 6.99 -26.85
CA LYS A 13 47.48 6.14 -26.44
C LYS A 13 47.43 5.95 -24.93
N ARG A 14 48.58 5.72 -24.27
CA ARG A 14 48.68 5.61 -22.80
C ARG A 14 48.34 6.94 -22.11
N PHE A 15 48.82 8.07 -22.65
CA PHE A 15 48.51 9.40 -22.14
C PHE A 15 47.02 9.73 -22.23
N ARG A 16 46.38 9.50 -23.40
CA ARG A 16 44.93 9.66 -23.59
C ARG A 16 44.12 8.77 -22.63
N ARG A 17 44.55 7.52 -22.38
CA ARG A 17 43.92 6.62 -21.38
C ARG A 17 44.06 7.15 -19.96
N ARG A 18 45.22 7.70 -19.58
CA ARG A 18 45.46 8.31 -18.27
C ARG A 18 44.55 9.52 -18.06
N LEU A 19 44.42 10.41 -19.04
CA LEU A 19 43.50 11.55 -18.98
C LEU A 19 42.04 11.11 -18.80
N LYS A 20 41.59 10.11 -19.58
CA LYS A 20 40.24 9.52 -19.42
C LYS A 20 40.05 8.92 -18.02
N SER A 21 41.06 8.25 -17.47
CA SER A 21 41.00 7.69 -16.11
C SER A 21 40.88 8.77 -15.04
N ILE A 22 41.66 9.85 -15.15
CA ILE A 22 41.60 11.00 -14.24
C ILE A 22 40.23 11.67 -14.31
N ALA A 23 39.71 11.93 -15.50
CA ALA A 23 38.37 12.49 -15.69
C ALA A 23 37.28 11.60 -15.08
N LYS A 24 37.37 10.27 -15.29
CA LYS A 24 36.46 9.28 -14.69
C LYS A 24 36.54 9.28 -13.16
N ARG A 25 37.74 9.39 -12.58
CA ARG A 25 37.93 9.50 -11.12
C ARG A 25 37.34 10.79 -10.56
N LYS A 26 37.56 11.94 -11.22
CA LYS A 26 36.95 13.22 -10.83
C LYS A 26 35.41 13.14 -10.87
N LYS A 27 34.84 12.59 -11.94
CA LYS A 27 33.38 12.38 -12.08
C LYS A 27 32.83 11.45 -10.98
N ARG A 28 33.52 10.35 -10.68
CA ARG A 28 33.17 9.43 -9.59
C ARG A 28 33.20 10.11 -8.23
N ARG A 29 34.24 10.91 -7.94
CA ARG A 29 34.34 11.67 -6.69
C ARG A 29 33.21 12.68 -6.55
N LYS A 30 32.91 13.46 -7.60
CA LYS A 30 31.79 14.41 -7.61
C LYS A 30 30.45 13.72 -7.38
N LYS A 31 30.23 12.56 -8.03
CA LYS A 31 29.03 11.73 -7.81
C LYS A 31 28.95 11.23 -6.36
N GLY A 32 30.07 10.76 -5.81
CA GLY A 32 30.13 10.27 -4.43
C GLY A 32 29.82 11.36 -3.39
N ILE A 33 30.31 12.59 -3.59
CA ILE A 33 29.99 13.73 -2.72
C ILE A 33 28.48 14.04 -2.80
N LEU A 34 27.94 14.16 -4.01
CA LEU A 34 26.51 14.42 -4.20
C LEU A 34 25.63 13.32 -3.58
N GLU A 35 26.05 12.07 -3.69
CA GLU A 35 25.36 10.93 -3.10
C GLU A 35 25.46 10.92 -1.57
N PHE A 36 26.61 11.30 -1.01
CA PHE A 36 26.79 11.51 0.42
C PHE A 36 25.87 12.61 0.94
N ASP A 37 25.83 13.77 0.28
CA ASP A 37 24.99 14.90 0.68
C ASP A 37 23.51 14.53 0.64
N LYS A 38 23.07 13.84 -0.43
CA LYS A 38 21.70 13.34 -0.58
C LYS A 38 21.32 12.34 0.52
N ASN A 39 22.27 11.54 1.00
CA ASN A 39 22.04 10.48 1.98
C ASN A 39 22.46 10.86 3.42
N ARG A 40 22.89 12.10 3.64
CA ARG A 40 23.53 12.56 4.89
C ARG A 40 22.72 12.22 6.14
N LEU A 41 21.40 12.43 6.12
CA LEU A 41 20.52 12.14 7.25
C LEU A 41 20.51 10.64 7.61
N TYR A 42 20.46 9.75 6.60
CA TYR A 42 20.52 8.30 6.81
C TYR A 42 21.88 7.85 7.32
N LEU A 43 22.96 8.44 6.81
CA LEU A 43 24.32 8.15 7.28
C LEU A 43 24.52 8.57 8.74
N LEU A 44 23.95 9.70 9.15
CA LEU A 44 23.99 10.16 10.54
C LEU A 44 23.17 9.24 11.45
N ALA A 45 21.95 8.88 11.05
CA ALA A 45 21.12 7.92 11.77
C ALA A 45 21.81 6.56 11.93
N ALA A 46 22.48 6.09 10.87
CA ALA A 46 23.16 4.80 10.84
C ALA A 46 24.36 4.69 11.79
N LYS A 47 24.94 5.80 12.26
CA LYS A 47 26.04 5.77 13.25
C LYS A 47 25.65 5.09 14.56
N LYS A 48 24.37 5.10 14.90
CA LYS A 48 23.84 4.49 16.13
C LYS A 48 23.54 3.00 15.99
N ILE A 49 23.56 2.46 14.76
CA ILE A 49 23.10 1.09 14.46
C ILE A 49 24.25 0.09 14.62
N LYS A 50 24.12 -0.83 15.58
CA LYS A 50 25.09 -1.88 15.90
C LYS A 50 24.60 -3.29 15.56
N SER A 51 23.30 -3.47 15.38
CA SER A 51 22.68 -4.74 14.98
C SER A 51 21.56 -4.57 13.95
N TYR A 52 20.93 -5.68 13.54
CA TYR A 52 19.74 -5.64 12.70
C TYR A 52 18.52 -5.11 13.45
N GLU A 53 18.39 -5.42 14.73
CA GLU A 53 17.33 -4.92 15.61
C GLU A 53 17.40 -3.40 15.74
N ASP A 54 18.60 -2.84 15.91
CA ASP A 54 18.78 -1.38 15.86
C ASP A 54 18.36 -0.80 14.51
N ALA A 55 18.63 -1.52 13.41
CA ALA A 55 18.23 -1.09 12.08
C ALA A 55 16.71 -1.07 11.94
N LEU A 56 16.00 -2.08 12.46
CA LEU A 56 14.53 -2.10 12.53
C LEU A 56 14.02 -0.88 13.30
N VAL A 57 14.53 -0.61 14.49
CA VAL A 57 14.09 0.54 15.30
C VAL A 57 14.29 1.87 14.56
N VAL A 58 15.39 2.03 13.84
CA VAL A 58 15.75 3.32 13.20
C VAL A 58 15.13 3.51 11.82
N PHE A 59 14.99 2.45 11.01
CA PHE A 59 14.62 2.57 9.59
C PHE A 59 13.31 1.88 9.21
N LEU A 60 12.69 1.07 10.07
CA LEU A 60 11.43 0.40 9.74
C LEU A 60 10.35 1.46 9.41
N PRO A 61 9.71 1.39 8.24
CA PRO A 61 8.66 2.33 7.90
C PRO A 61 7.46 2.23 8.85
N ARG A 62 6.74 3.35 9.01
CA ARG A 62 5.68 3.50 10.00
C ARG A 62 4.57 2.45 9.88
N ASN A 63 4.12 2.15 8.67
CA ASN A 63 3.07 1.15 8.45
C ASN A 63 3.50 -0.24 8.91
N LEU A 64 4.69 -0.70 8.50
CA LEU A 64 5.21 -2.00 8.90
C LEU A 64 5.57 -2.03 10.39
N SER A 65 6.03 -0.91 10.94
CA SER A 65 6.23 -0.73 12.38
C SER A 65 4.91 -0.90 13.15
N TYR A 66 3.84 -0.26 12.70
CA TYR A 66 2.50 -0.40 13.29
C TYR A 66 2.04 -1.87 13.26
N LEU A 67 2.14 -2.53 12.10
CA LEU A 67 1.76 -3.95 11.98
C LEU A 67 2.54 -4.85 12.94
N VAL A 68 3.83 -4.58 13.18
CA VAL A 68 4.70 -5.47 13.97
C VAL A 68 4.71 -5.13 15.46
N TYR A 69 4.46 -3.88 15.86
CA TYR A 69 4.56 -3.46 17.26
C TYR A 69 3.22 -3.21 17.95
N ASP A 70 2.13 -3.02 17.21
CA ASP A 70 0.79 -2.95 17.80
C ASP A 70 0.39 -4.33 18.37
N THR A 71 -0.06 -4.37 19.63
CA THR A 71 -0.38 -5.62 20.34
C THR A 71 -1.64 -6.30 19.83
N LYS A 72 -2.57 -5.53 19.24
CA LYS A 72 -3.81 -6.03 18.66
C LYS A 72 -3.59 -6.55 17.25
N SER A 73 -2.59 -6.04 16.54
CA SER A 73 -2.22 -6.53 15.22
C SER A 73 -2.05 -8.07 15.18
N PRO A 74 -2.53 -8.74 14.13
CA PRO A 74 -2.27 -10.17 13.90
C PRO A 74 -0.78 -10.43 13.58
N PHE A 75 -0.01 -9.40 13.25
CA PHE A 75 1.43 -9.47 12.96
C PHE A 75 2.30 -9.00 14.13
N TYR A 76 1.72 -8.80 15.32
CA TYR A 76 2.47 -8.40 16.50
C TYR A 76 3.69 -9.31 16.71
N ILE A 77 4.86 -8.72 16.92
CA ILE A 77 6.15 -9.42 16.91
C ILE A 77 6.20 -10.59 17.89
N LYS A 78 5.51 -10.50 19.04
CA LYS A 78 5.45 -11.61 20.01
C LYS A 78 4.53 -12.76 19.60
N LYS A 79 3.64 -12.54 18.61
CA LYS A 79 2.83 -13.56 17.97
C LYS A 79 3.55 -14.18 16.76
N LEU A 80 4.68 -13.64 16.30
CA LEU A 80 5.41 -14.19 15.16
C LEU A 80 6.25 -15.38 15.58
N GLU A 81 6.31 -16.39 14.72
CA GLU A 81 7.14 -17.58 14.95
C GLU A 81 8.47 -17.44 14.22
N LYS A 82 9.57 -17.52 14.96
CA LYS A 82 10.91 -17.53 14.37
C LYS A 82 11.23 -18.91 13.83
N GLU A 83 11.13 -19.05 12.52
CA GLU A 83 11.51 -20.30 11.87
C GLU A 83 13.03 -20.47 11.68
N LYS A 84 13.46 -21.71 11.35
CA LYS A 84 14.88 -22.03 11.07
C LYS A 84 15.45 -21.22 9.91
N SER A 85 16.69 -20.78 10.04
CA SER A 85 17.40 -20.08 8.96
C SER A 85 17.61 -20.97 7.74
N LYS A 86 17.33 -20.45 6.55
CA LYS A 86 17.59 -21.09 5.25
C LYS A 86 18.05 -20.02 4.26
N LYS A 87 18.89 -20.35 3.27
CA LYS A 87 19.27 -19.38 2.24
C LYS A 87 18.06 -18.92 1.43
N VAL A 88 17.27 -19.88 0.97
CA VAL A 88 16.06 -19.66 0.16
C VAL A 88 14.86 -20.25 0.88
N ARG A 89 13.77 -19.48 0.97
CA ARG A 89 12.48 -19.93 1.50
C ARG A 89 11.41 -19.86 0.43
N ASN A 90 10.62 -20.93 0.33
CA ASN A 90 9.45 -20.99 -0.52
C ASN A 90 8.22 -20.99 0.39
N PHE A 91 7.32 -20.03 0.20
CA PHE A 91 6.04 -20.01 0.87
C PHE A 91 4.95 -20.38 -0.15
N GLU A 92 4.17 -21.39 0.16
CA GLU A 92 3.02 -21.78 -0.67
C GLU A 92 1.94 -20.70 -0.54
N VAL A 93 1.49 -20.16 -1.67
CA VAL A 93 0.33 -19.27 -1.71
C VAL A 93 -0.92 -20.15 -1.64
N PRO A 94 -1.89 -19.84 -0.75
CA PRO A 94 -3.09 -20.66 -0.60
C PRO A 94 -3.91 -20.72 -1.89
N GLU A 95 -4.75 -21.74 -2.01
CA GLU A 95 -5.60 -21.95 -3.19
C GLU A 95 -6.50 -20.74 -3.45
N CYS A 96 -7.09 -20.18 -2.39
CA CYS A 96 -7.72 -18.88 -2.37
C CYS A 96 -6.90 -17.94 -1.50
N PHE A 97 -6.21 -16.97 -2.11
CA PHE A 97 -5.48 -15.93 -1.40
C PHE A 97 -6.37 -14.68 -1.28
N SER A 98 -7.14 -14.66 -0.20
CA SER A 98 -8.14 -13.65 0.10
C SER A 98 -8.27 -13.49 1.63
N ILE A 99 -8.02 -12.29 2.17
CA ILE A 99 -8.27 -11.98 3.58
C ILE A 99 -9.77 -11.89 3.92
N ILE A 100 -10.64 -11.91 2.90
CA ILE A 100 -12.10 -11.87 3.05
C ILE A 100 -12.66 -13.30 3.03
N GLU A 101 -12.28 -14.11 2.03
CA GLU A 101 -12.85 -15.44 1.83
C GLU A 101 -12.04 -16.57 2.48
N ASN A 102 -10.73 -16.37 2.67
CA ASN A 102 -9.82 -17.36 3.25
C ASN A 102 -8.84 -16.67 4.22
N GLU A 103 -9.40 -16.02 5.24
CA GLU A 103 -8.68 -15.18 6.19
C GLU A 103 -7.48 -15.92 6.81
N THR A 104 -7.71 -17.10 7.37
CA THR A 104 -6.73 -17.80 8.20
C THR A 104 -5.45 -18.15 7.42
N GLU A 105 -5.57 -18.77 6.25
CA GLU A 105 -4.39 -19.14 5.44
C GLU A 105 -3.72 -17.91 4.81
N SER A 106 -4.52 -16.90 4.41
CA SER A 106 -3.99 -15.67 3.84
C SER A 106 -3.15 -14.89 4.85
N TYR A 107 -3.66 -14.73 6.09
CA TYR A 107 -2.90 -14.10 7.18
C TYR A 107 -1.69 -14.95 7.60
N LEU A 108 -1.78 -16.28 7.54
CA LEU A 108 -0.63 -17.16 7.81
C LEU A 108 0.52 -16.87 6.83
N LEU A 109 0.24 -16.80 5.52
CA LEU A 109 1.24 -16.46 4.51
C LEU A 109 1.87 -15.09 4.79
N LEU A 110 1.04 -14.06 5.05
CA LEU A 110 1.53 -12.71 5.34
C LEU A 110 2.40 -12.68 6.61
N ARG A 111 2.02 -13.42 7.66
CA ARG A 111 2.82 -13.57 8.91
C ARG A 111 4.15 -14.26 8.63
N GLN A 112 4.19 -15.28 7.79
CA GLN A 112 5.44 -15.97 7.41
C GLN A 112 6.41 -15.02 6.68
N ILE A 113 5.90 -14.20 5.75
CA ILE A 113 6.71 -13.20 5.02
C ILE A 113 7.28 -12.17 6.00
N ILE A 114 6.44 -11.58 6.85
CA ILE A 114 6.87 -10.59 7.84
C ILE A 114 7.86 -11.23 8.84
N SER A 115 7.59 -12.43 9.34
CA SER A 115 8.49 -13.16 10.24
C SER A 115 9.86 -13.41 9.61
N ALA A 116 9.90 -13.85 8.34
CA ALA A 116 11.15 -14.08 7.64
C ALA A 116 11.99 -12.80 7.50
N PHE A 117 11.33 -11.67 7.27
CA PHE A 117 11.97 -10.35 7.23
C PHE A 117 12.44 -9.87 8.61
N ILE A 118 11.60 -9.94 9.64
CA ILE A 118 11.90 -9.44 10.99
C ILE A 118 13.00 -10.27 11.65
N TYR A 119 13.01 -11.59 11.48
CA TYR A 119 14.02 -12.46 12.10
C TYR A 119 15.19 -12.81 11.18
N GLN A 120 15.24 -12.27 9.96
CA GLN A 120 16.30 -12.51 8.98
C GLN A 120 16.56 -14.01 8.75
N THR A 121 15.47 -14.78 8.63
CA THR A 121 15.56 -16.25 8.51
C THR A 121 15.92 -16.71 7.10
N CYS A 122 15.98 -15.80 6.13
CA CYS A 122 16.43 -16.11 4.78
C CYS A 122 17.01 -14.93 4.02
N ASP A 123 17.68 -15.28 2.92
CA ASP A 123 18.27 -14.34 1.98
C ASP A 123 17.32 -14.12 0.79
N GLU A 124 16.50 -15.12 0.46
CA GLU A 124 15.52 -15.06 -0.63
C GLU A 124 14.16 -15.62 -0.21
N ILE A 125 13.09 -14.91 -0.56
CA ILE A 125 11.70 -15.35 -0.40
C ILE A 125 11.08 -15.58 -1.77
N TRP A 126 10.50 -16.77 -1.98
CA TRP A 126 9.76 -17.13 -3.18
C TRP A 126 8.33 -17.51 -2.84
N LEU A 127 7.37 -16.77 -3.39
CA LEU A 127 5.95 -17.08 -3.30
C LEU A 127 5.59 -18.08 -4.40
N ASP A 128 5.17 -19.28 -4.00
CA ASP A 128 4.84 -20.38 -4.90
C ASP A 128 3.33 -20.42 -5.15
N TYR A 129 2.92 -20.00 -6.34
CA TYR A 129 1.51 -19.90 -6.74
C TYR A 129 0.97 -21.19 -7.36
N LYS A 130 1.71 -22.32 -7.31
CA LYS A 130 1.36 -23.56 -8.01
C LYS A 130 -0.07 -24.06 -7.71
N LYS A 131 -0.56 -23.84 -6.49
CA LYS A 131 -1.92 -24.25 -6.05
C LYS A 131 -2.92 -23.10 -6.08
N CYS A 132 -2.47 -21.86 -6.28
CA CYS A 132 -3.28 -20.67 -6.17
C CYS A 132 -4.19 -20.53 -7.40
N LYS A 133 -5.50 -20.52 -7.17
CA LYS A 133 -6.53 -20.40 -8.20
C LYS A 133 -7.28 -19.07 -8.13
N LYS A 134 -7.20 -18.37 -6.99
CA LYS A 134 -7.88 -17.09 -6.78
C LYS A 134 -7.03 -16.16 -5.94
N VAL A 135 -6.95 -14.91 -6.38
CA VAL A 135 -6.38 -13.78 -5.63
C VAL A 135 -7.37 -12.64 -5.75
N ASP A 136 -7.69 -11.97 -4.65
CA ASP A 136 -8.45 -10.73 -4.70
C ASP A 136 -7.54 -9.49 -4.68
N LEU A 137 -8.07 -8.34 -5.12
CA LEU A 137 -7.29 -7.11 -5.22
C LEU A 137 -6.86 -6.56 -3.85
N VAL A 138 -7.70 -6.71 -2.83
CA VAL A 138 -7.42 -6.15 -1.50
C VAL A 138 -6.28 -6.88 -0.79
N THR A 139 -6.26 -8.21 -0.89
CA THR A 139 -5.20 -9.07 -0.34
C THR A 139 -3.91 -8.86 -1.10
N GLN A 140 -4.01 -8.73 -2.43
CA GLN A 140 -2.85 -8.42 -3.25
C GLN A 140 -2.25 -7.05 -2.90
N VAL A 141 -3.07 -6.00 -2.73
CA VAL A 141 -2.52 -4.69 -2.35
C VAL A 141 -1.98 -4.69 -0.92
N PHE A 142 -2.53 -5.51 -0.03
CA PHE A 142 -1.98 -5.69 1.31
C PHE A 142 -0.57 -6.33 1.27
N LEU A 143 -0.40 -7.41 0.49
CA LEU A 143 0.91 -7.98 0.23
C LEU A 143 1.86 -6.93 -0.38
N ASP A 144 1.40 -6.18 -1.39
CA ASP A 144 2.22 -5.16 -2.05
C ASP A 144 2.63 -4.04 -1.09
N ALA A 145 1.76 -3.60 -0.19
CA ALA A 145 2.09 -2.65 0.86
C ALA A 145 3.20 -3.17 1.78
N ILE A 146 3.11 -4.42 2.24
CA ILE A 146 4.14 -5.05 3.08
C ILE A 146 5.48 -5.11 2.32
N LEU A 147 5.47 -5.56 1.07
CA LEU A 147 6.68 -5.69 0.25
C LEU A 147 7.30 -4.32 -0.08
N LEU A 148 6.48 -3.29 -0.33
CA LEU A 148 6.94 -1.91 -0.50
C LEU A 148 7.65 -1.39 0.73
N GLU A 149 7.11 -1.65 1.92
CA GLU A 149 7.74 -1.20 3.17
C GLU A 149 9.04 -1.94 3.47
N ILE A 150 9.12 -3.24 3.15
CA ILE A 150 10.37 -3.99 3.20
C ILE A 150 11.41 -3.39 2.23
N ASP A 151 11.03 -3.08 0.99
CA ASP A 151 11.94 -2.45 0.02
C ASP A 151 12.35 -1.03 0.45
N ASN A 152 11.45 -0.26 1.04
CA ASN A 152 11.74 1.06 1.62
C ASN A 152 12.76 0.95 2.77
N PHE A 153 12.60 -0.02 3.66
CA PHE A 153 13.58 -0.33 4.70
C PHE A 153 14.95 -0.65 4.10
N ILE A 154 15.01 -1.57 3.13
CA ILE A 154 16.26 -1.97 2.46
C ILE A 154 16.92 -0.76 1.78
N LYS A 155 16.14 0.10 1.11
CA LYS A 155 16.62 1.35 0.51
C LYS A 155 17.22 2.29 1.56
N LYS A 156 16.59 2.46 2.72
CA LYS A 156 17.13 3.26 3.84
C LYS A 156 18.44 2.68 4.36
N CYS A 157 18.51 1.36 4.57
CA CYS A 157 19.75 0.67 4.96
C CYS A 157 20.89 0.83 3.93
N LYS A 158 20.57 0.79 2.63
CA LYS A 158 21.54 1.07 1.55
C LYS A 158 22.03 2.51 1.59
N LYS A 159 21.13 3.49 1.75
CA LYS A 159 21.50 4.91 1.91
C LYS A 159 22.36 5.16 3.16
N GLY A 160 22.11 4.41 4.23
CA GLY A 160 22.88 4.43 5.48
C GLY A 160 24.19 3.62 5.46
N ASN A 161 24.53 2.96 4.34
CA ASN A 161 25.71 2.08 4.21
C ASN A 161 25.77 0.92 5.22
N ILE A 162 24.63 0.43 5.70
CA ILE A 162 24.55 -0.67 6.67
C ILE A 162 23.95 -1.96 6.09
N TYR A 163 23.41 -1.90 4.86
CA TYR A 163 22.75 -3.05 4.22
C TYR A 163 23.62 -4.31 4.23
N ASN A 164 24.83 -4.26 3.66
CA ASN A 164 25.74 -5.41 3.59
C ASN A 164 26.23 -5.90 4.97
N LYS A 165 26.05 -5.09 6.03
CA LYS A 165 26.52 -5.42 7.38
C LYS A 165 25.46 -6.13 8.21
N TYR A 166 24.19 -5.71 8.09
CA TYR A 166 23.13 -6.18 8.98
C TYR A 166 21.93 -6.81 8.27
N VAL A 167 21.76 -6.61 6.96
CA VAL A 167 20.59 -7.10 6.22
C VAL A 167 20.99 -8.30 5.36
N ARG A 168 20.33 -9.43 5.59
CA ARG A 168 20.46 -10.69 4.84
C ARG A 168 19.49 -10.78 3.66
N LEU A 169 18.25 -10.30 3.84
CA LEU A 169 17.23 -10.39 2.78
C LEU A 169 17.70 -9.64 1.52
N ALA A 170 17.88 -10.40 0.45
CA ALA A 170 18.39 -9.96 -0.84
C ALA A 170 17.30 -9.82 -1.88
N SER A 171 16.33 -10.74 -1.91
CA SER A 171 15.25 -10.71 -2.90
C SER A 171 13.95 -11.33 -2.41
N VAL A 172 12.85 -10.87 -3.01
CA VAL A 172 11.52 -11.45 -2.90
C VAL A 172 10.98 -11.62 -4.32
N GLY A 173 10.43 -12.79 -4.63
CA GLY A 173 9.91 -13.12 -5.96
C GLY A 173 8.70 -14.05 -5.92
N GLY A 174 8.09 -14.25 -7.08
CA GLY A 174 6.98 -15.18 -7.29
C GLY A 174 7.31 -16.21 -8.38
N LYS A 175 6.77 -17.42 -8.27
CA LYS A 175 6.98 -18.52 -9.23
C LYS A 175 5.71 -19.38 -9.37
N ASN A 176 5.68 -20.21 -10.41
CA ASN A 176 4.59 -21.17 -10.69
C ASN A 176 3.19 -20.52 -10.75
N ILE A 177 3.10 -19.39 -11.45
CA ILE A 177 1.83 -18.64 -11.60
C ILE A 177 1.08 -19.19 -12.82
N ASP A 178 0.44 -20.34 -12.64
CA ASP A 178 -0.14 -21.12 -13.73
C ASP A 178 -1.62 -20.77 -13.98
N ASP A 179 -2.37 -20.42 -12.93
CA ASP A 179 -3.78 -20.02 -13.09
C ASP A 179 -3.91 -18.72 -13.89
N LYS A 180 -4.76 -18.75 -14.92
CA LYS A 180 -4.91 -17.63 -15.86
C LYS A 180 -5.44 -16.36 -15.20
N SER A 181 -6.39 -16.50 -14.27
CA SER A 181 -7.02 -15.37 -13.59
C SER A 181 -6.04 -14.71 -12.63
N VAL A 182 -5.32 -15.52 -11.86
CA VAL A 182 -4.26 -15.06 -10.94
C VAL A 182 -3.14 -14.39 -11.73
N ASN A 183 -2.65 -15.02 -12.79
CA ASN A 183 -1.60 -14.48 -13.65
C ASN A 183 -2.00 -13.12 -14.24
N ARG A 184 -3.25 -13.02 -14.72
CA ARG A 184 -3.81 -11.79 -15.29
C ARG A 184 -3.92 -10.67 -14.28
N LEU A 185 -4.43 -10.92 -13.07
CA LEU A 185 -4.50 -9.92 -12.01
C LEU A 185 -3.11 -9.45 -11.59
N LEU A 186 -2.20 -10.39 -11.28
CA LEU A 186 -0.85 -10.07 -10.81
C LEU A 186 -0.05 -9.25 -11.82
N ASN A 187 -0.12 -9.61 -13.11
CA ASN A 187 0.58 -8.88 -14.16
C ASN A 187 -0.16 -7.62 -14.64
N SER A 188 -1.41 -7.41 -14.23
CA SER A 188 -2.13 -6.17 -14.50
C SER A 188 -1.87 -5.12 -13.42
N VAL A 189 -2.02 -5.49 -12.14
CA VAL A 189 -2.01 -4.56 -10.99
C VAL A 189 -1.38 -5.12 -9.71
N GLY A 190 -0.80 -6.32 -9.73
CA GLY A 190 -0.14 -6.89 -8.54
C GLY A 190 1.36 -6.59 -8.44
N SER A 191 2.05 -7.34 -7.58
CA SER A 191 3.47 -7.15 -7.25
C SER A 191 4.39 -7.06 -8.47
N PRO A 192 4.26 -7.94 -9.49
CA PRO A 192 5.09 -7.86 -10.69
C PRO A 192 5.01 -6.49 -11.39
N THR A 193 3.84 -5.86 -11.37
CA THR A 193 3.63 -4.63 -12.13
C THR A 193 3.93 -3.40 -11.30
N GLU A 194 3.54 -3.39 -10.02
CA GLU A 194 3.73 -2.23 -9.15
C GLU A 194 5.15 -2.14 -8.56
N LEU A 195 5.78 -3.28 -8.23
CA LEU A 195 7.08 -3.28 -7.54
C LEU A 195 8.28 -3.35 -8.50
N ILE A 196 8.22 -4.26 -9.47
CA ILE A 196 9.32 -4.49 -10.43
C ILE A 196 9.07 -3.87 -11.81
N LYS A 197 7.92 -3.19 -12.00
CA LYS A 197 7.54 -2.48 -13.23
C LYS A 197 7.51 -3.36 -14.48
N ARG A 198 7.21 -4.66 -14.32
CA ARG A 198 7.01 -5.60 -15.43
C ARG A 198 5.68 -5.27 -16.09
N ARG A 199 5.69 -4.94 -17.38
CA ARG A 199 4.50 -4.50 -18.11
C ARG A 199 3.99 -5.61 -19.02
N ILE A 200 2.97 -6.33 -18.56
CA ILE A 200 2.12 -7.12 -19.45
C ILE A 200 0.82 -6.34 -19.64
N LEU A 201 0.41 -6.17 -20.90
CA LEU A 201 -0.79 -5.44 -21.25
C LEU A 201 -1.86 -6.43 -21.68
N TYR A 202 -3.05 -6.30 -21.09
CA TYR A 202 -4.24 -7.02 -21.49
C TYR A 202 -5.20 -6.02 -22.15
N LYS A 203 -5.73 -6.35 -23.33
CA LYS A 203 -6.52 -5.42 -24.16
C LYS A 203 -7.82 -4.97 -23.48
N ASP A 204 -8.34 -5.85 -22.65
CA ASP A 204 -9.59 -5.79 -21.91
C ASP A 204 -9.40 -5.38 -20.44
N ILE A 205 -8.16 -5.09 -20.00
CA ILE A 205 -7.91 -4.50 -18.69
C ILE A 205 -7.31 -3.11 -18.82
N ILE A 206 -7.87 -2.15 -18.10
CA ILE A 206 -7.27 -0.84 -17.89
C ILE A 206 -6.81 -0.77 -16.44
N PRO A 207 -5.50 -0.72 -16.15
CA PRO A 207 -5.00 -0.65 -14.78
C PRO A 207 -5.04 0.78 -14.24
N TYR A 208 -5.47 0.93 -12.99
CA TYR A 208 -5.23 2.11 -12.15
C TYR A 208 -4.10 1.80 -11.18
N ARG A 209 -2.91 2.30 -11.51
CA ARG A 209 -1.65 2.01 -10.81
C ARG A 209 -1.72 2.36 -9.33
N LEU A 210 -0.93 1.63 -8.54
CA LEU A 210 -0.82 1.84 -7.11
C LEU A 210 -0.33 3.26 -6.84
N ARG A 211 -1.14 4.02 -6.12
CA ARG A 211 -0.82 5.34 -5.61
C ARG A 211 -0.74 5.27 -4.10
N CYS A 212 0.36 5.77 -3.57
CA CYS A 212 0.56 5.92 -2.14
C CYS A 212 0.47 7.41 -1.79
N PHE A 213 -0.22 7.73 -0.71
CA PHE A 213 -0.23 9.05 -0.13
C PHE A 213 0.28 8.98 1.31
N ASP A 214 1.31 9.78 1.61
CA ASP A 214 1.86 9.95 2.95
C ASP A 214 1.58 11.38 3.40
N GLY A 215 0.61 11.53 4.31
CA GLY A 215 0.22 12.81 4.89
C GLY A 215 1.13 13.28 6.03
N GLU A 216 2.16 12.50 6.41
CA GLU A 216 3.03 12.88 7.52
C GLU A 216 3.81 14.17 7.24
N GLY A 217 3.73 15.12 8.17
CA GLY A 217 4.46 16.39 8.08
C GLY A 217 3.95 17.35 6.99
N LEU A 218 2.85 17.02 6.30
CA LEU A 218 2.19 17.93 5.37
C LEU A 218 1.25 18.89 6.11
N GLY A 219 1.20 20.14 5.64
CA GLY A 219 0.20 21.11 6.09
C GLY A 219 -1.21 20.76 5.60
N HIS A 220 -2.23 21.28 6.27
CA HIS A 220 -3.65 21.02 5.95
C HIS A 220 -4.00 21.34 4.49
N GLU A 221 -3.51 22.46 3.96
CA GLU A 221 -3.73 22.85 2.56
C GLU A 221 -3.14 21.85 1.56
N SER A 222 -1.93 21.33 1.83
CA SER A 222 -1.29 20.33 0.96
C SER A 222 -2.04 19.00 0.96
N MET A 223 -2.57 18.59 2.11
CA MET A 223 -3.42 17.39 2.21
C MET A 223 -4.70 17.56 1.40
N LEU A 224 -5.39 18.70 1.53
CA LEU A 224 -6.59 19.00 0.76
C LEU A 224 -6.32 19.04 -0.75
N ALA A 225 -5.23 19.66 -1.19
CA ALA A 225 -4.86 19.72 -2.60
C ALA A 225 -4.59 18.32 -3.18
N GLN A 226 -3.84 17.48 -2.45
CA GLN A 226 -3.55 16.11 -2.91
C GLN A 226 -4.82 15.25 -2.99
N LYS A 227 -5.76 15.44 -2.06
CA LYS A 227 -7.08 14.80 -2.11
C LYS A 227 -7.84 15.21 -3.39
N GLU A 228 -7.91 16.50 -3.71
CA GLU A 228 -8.60 16.97 -4.92
C GLU A 228 -7.96 16.41 -6.20
N ILE A 229 -6.62 16.34 -6.24
CA ILE A 229 -5.88 15.73 -7.34
C ILE A 229 -6.25 14.24 -7.48
N ASP A 230 -6.25 13.49 -6.38
CA ASP A 230 -6.53 12.05 -6.42
C ASP A 230 -7.99 11.75 -6.79
N THR A 231 -8.94 12.51 -6.24
CA THR A 231 -10.36 12.41 -6.63
C THR A 231 -10.54 12.69 -8.12
N THR A 232 -9.98 13.80 -8.62
CA THR A 232 -10.10 14.18 -10.03
C THR A 232 -9.47 13.13 -10.93
N THR A 233 -8.28 12.64 -10.58
CA THR A 233 -7.57 11.63 -11.38
C THR A 233 -8.34 10.31 -11.42
N LEU A 234 -8.98 9.92 -10.33
CA LEU A 234 -9.80 8.71 -10.29
C LEU A 234 -11.08 8.88 -11.11
N LEU A 235 -11.75 10.04 -11.06
CA LEU A 235 -12.90 10.33 -11.91
C LEU A 235 -12.56 10.30 -13.40
N ASP A 236 -11.44 10.92 -13.79
CA ASP A 236 -10.93 10.90 -15.16
C ASP A 236 -10.64 9.47 -15.63
N TYR A 237 -10.08 8.65 -14.74
CA TYR A 237 -9.88 7.23 -14.99
C TYR A 237 -11.20 6.48 -15.18
N VAL A 238 -12.18 6.62 -14.30
CA VAL A 238 -13.50 5.96 -14.42
C VAL A 238 -14.17 6.36 -15.73
N ASN A 239 -14.18 7.66 -16.05
CA ASN A 239 -14.78 8.16 -17.28
C ASN A 239 -14.04 7.63 -18.53
N SER A 240 -12.72 7.49 -18.47
CA SER A 240 -11.92 6.88 -19.53
C SER A 240 -12.22 5.39 -19.71
N CYS A 241 -12.49 4.68 -18.62
CA CYS A 241 -12.90 3.27 -18.67
C CYS A 241 -14.30 3.12 -19.28
N LEU A 242 -15.26 3.96 -18.89
CA LEU A 242 -16.63 3.91 -19.43
C LEU A 242 -16.70 4.14 -20.94
N LYS A 243 -15.77 4.92 -21.51
CA LYS A 243 -15.67 5.10 -22.97
C LYS A 243 -15.46 3.77 -23.71
N ARG A 244 -14.80 2.77 -23.09
CA ARG A 244 -14.63 1.43 -23.68
C ARG A 244 -15.95 0.73 -23.95
N VAL A 245 -16.91 0.94 -23.05
CA VAL A 245 -18.26 0.37 -23.13
C VAL A 245 -19.27 1.37 -23.70
N LYS A 246 -18.78 2.42 -24.41
CA LYS A 246 -19.60 3.48 -25.04
C LYS A 246 -20.54 4.20 -24.06
N LYS A 247 -20.08 4.40 -22.83
CA LYS A 247 -20.79 5.10 -21.78
C LYS A 247 -19.98 6.29 -21.28
N LYS A 248 -20.65 7.23 -20.65
CA LYS A 248 -20.02 8.34 -19.92
C LYS A 248 -20.82 8.68 -18.67
N LEU A 249 -20.13 9.22 -17.67
CA LEU A 249 -20.80 9.80 -16.51
C LEU A 249 -21.55 11.06 -16.94
N SER A 250 -22.76 11.24 -16.41
CA SER A 250 -23.44 12.54 -16.45
C SER A 250 -22.72 13.53 -15.53
N ARG A 251 -22.98 14.84 -15.67
CA ARG A 251 -22.40 15.85 -14.76
C ARG A 251 -22.78 15.61 -13.30
N GLU A 252 -24.02 15.21 -13.08
CA GLU A 252 -24.54 14.85 -11.75
C GLU A 252 -23.83 13.61 -11.21
N ALA A 253 -23.81 12.51 -11.98
CA ALA A 253 -23.09 11.28 -11.60
C ALA A 253 -21.60 11.51 -11.31
N MET A 254 -20.95 12.41 -12.07
CA MET A 254 -19.55 12.76 -11.85
C MET A 254 -19.34 13.53 -10.55
N ARG A 255 -20.25 14.47 -10.22
CA ARG A 255 -20.24 15.20 -8.95
C ARG A 255 -20.47 14.25 -7.78
N ASP A 256 -21.46 13.39 -7.90
CA ASP A 256 -21.87 12.49 -6.82
C ASP A 256 -20.78 11.43 -6.55
N LEU A 257 -20.26 10.80 -7.61
CA LEU A 257 -19.10 9.90 -7.52
C LEU A 257 -17.85 10.60 -6.98
N GLY A 258 -17.64 11.87 -7.33
CA GLY A 258 -16.53 12.67 -6.84
C GLY A 258 -16.64 12.96 -5.34
N CYS A 259 -17.83 13.32 -4.87
CA CYS A 259 -18.14 13.50 -3.45
C CYS A 259 -17.83 12.21 -2.68
N VAL A 260 -18.36 11.10 -3.19
CA VAL A 260 -18.15 9.73 -2.70
C VAL A 260 -16.68 9.35 -2.55
N ILE A 261 -15.90 9.52 -3.62
CA ILE A 261 -14.48 9.19 -3.63
C ILE A 261 -13.76 10.07 -2.63
N GLY A 262 -14.06 11.37 -2.64
CA GLY A 262 -13.47 12.35 -1.73
C GLY A 262 -13.71 11.99 -0.27
N GLU A 263 -14.94 11.66 0.11
CA GLU A 263 -15.30 11.25 1.47
C GLU A 263 -14.64 9.92 1.87
N THR A 264 -14.53 8.96 0.94
CA THR A 264 -13.84 7.69 1.22
C THR A 264 -12.34 7.89 1.44
N LEU A 265 -11.69 8.76 0.65
CA LEU A 265 -10.28 9.12 0.83
C LEU A 265 -10.07 9.89 2.13
N ILE A 266 -10.98 10.82 2.47
CA ILE A 266 -10.99 11.51 3.77
C ILE A 266 -11.06 10.50 4.90
N ASN A 267 -11.95 9.51 4.80
CA ASN A 267 -12.09 8.51 5.85
C ASN A 267 -10.79 7.70 6.04
N ALA A 268 -10.17 7.30 4.93
CA ALA A 268 -8.90 6.57 4.96
C ALA A 268 -7.73 7.42 5.49
N GLU A 269 -7.77 8.75 5.36
CA GLU A 269 -6.73 9.67 5.82
C GLU A 269 -6.94 10.13 7.26
N GLU A 270 -8.16 10.59 7.59
CA GLU A 270 -8.51 11.14 8.89
C GLU A 270 -8.67 10.05 9.94
N HIS A 271 -9.24 8.88 9.60
CA HIS A 271 -9.37 7.76 10.54
C HIS A 271 -8.15 6.82 10.56
N SER A 272 -7.19 6.97 9.63
CA SER A 272 -5.88 6.35 9.80
C SER A 272 -5.08 7.11 10.84
N SER A 273 -4.74 6.46 11.95
CA SER A 273 -3.76 6.99 12.91
C SER A 273 -2.37 7.23 12.28
N LEU A 274 -2.11 6.65 11.11
CA LEU A 274 -0.85 6.76 10.38
C LEU A 274 -0.90 7.74 9.21
N LYS A 275 -2.05 8.34 8.87
CA LYS A 275 -2.21 9.28 7.73
C LYS A 275 -1.56 8.78 6.43
N TYR A 276 -1.59 7.46 6.19
CA TYR A 276 -0.99 6.84 5.02
C TYR A 276 -2.01 5.93 4.36
N ARG A 277 -2.19 6.09 3.05
CA ARG A 277 -3.11 5.26 2.27
C ARG A 277 -2.52 4.75 0.97
N TYR A 278 -3.12 3.67 0.49
CA TYR A 278 -2.88 3.00 -0.78
C TYR A 278 -4.18 3.06 -1.59
N LEU A 279 -4.09 3.42 -2.86
CA LEU A 279 -5.20 3.44 -3.81
C LEU A 279 -4.78 2.68 -5.05
N ILE A 280 -5.53 1.64 -5.41
CA ILE A 280 -5.27 0.81 -6.60
C ILE A 280 -6.59 0.36 -7.21
N GLY A 281 -6.59 0.09 -8.51
CA GLY A 281 -7.77 -0.46 -9.16
C GLY A 281 -7.47 -1.01 -10.54
N TYR A 282 -8.46 -1.65 -11.13
CA TYR A 282 -8.46 -1.98 -12.54
C TYR A 282 -9.89 -2.05 -13.04
N PHE A 283 -10.05 -1.76 -14.32
CA PHE A 283 -11.30 -1.96 -15.03
C PHE A 283 -11.14 -3.15 -15.96
N GLU A 284 -12.10 -4.07 -15.92
CA GLU A 284 -12.18 -5.22 -16.80
C GLU A 284 -13.38 -5.09 -17.73
N GLU A 285 -13.11 -5.18 -19.04
CA GLU A 285 -14.12 -5.17 -20.09
C GLU A 285 -14.70 -6.59 -20.24
N CYS A 286 -16.00 -6.74 -19.96
CA CYS A 286 -16.68 -8.03 -19.90
C CYS A 286 -17.70 -8.16 -21.02
N MET A 287 -17.68 -9.33 -21.67
CA MET A 287 -18.65 -9.71 -22.70
C MET A 287 -19.40 -10.95 -22.22
N ASP A 288 -20.67 -10.76 -21.84
CA ASP A 288 -21.58 -11.86 -21.48
C ASP A 288 -22.69 -11.96 -22.52
N GLY A 289 -22.48 -12.86 -23.49
CA GLY A 289 -23.34 -12.98 -24.67
C GLY A 289 -23.41 -11.68 -25.48
N LYS A 290 -24.59 -11.03 -25.48
CA LYS A 290 -24.80 -9.72 -26.14
C LYS A 290 -24.57 -8.53 -25.20
N ARG A 291 -24.34 -8.74 -23.90
CA ARG A 291 -24.14 -7.67 -22.93
C ARG A 291 -22.66 -7.31 -22.86
N HIS A 292 -22.35 -6.10 -23.29
CA HIS A 292 -21.05 -5.48 -23.12
C HIS A 292 -21.08 -4.57 -21.89
N PHE A 293 -20.33 -4.91 -20.85
CA PHE A 293 -20.26 -4.13 -19.62
C PHE A 293 -18.82 -4.09 -19.07
N GLY A 294 -18.63 -3.28 -18.04
CA GLY A 294 -17.33 -3.10 -17.42
C GLY A 294 -17.41 -3.35 -15.93
N MET A 295 -16.40 -4.03 -15.38
CA MET A 295 -16.23 -4.25 -13.96
C MET A 295 -15.11 -3.37 -13.43
N LEU A 296 -15.46 -2.38 -12.61
CA LEU A 296 -14.48 -1.55 -11.91
C LEU A 296 -14.16 -2.19 -10.56
N ASN A 297 -12.91 -2.60 -10.38
CA ASN A 297 -12.36 -3.04 -9.12
C ASN A 297 -11.49 -1.91 -8.56
N LEU A 298 -11.79 -1.45 -7.36
CA LEU A 298 -11.08 -0.36 -6.70
C LEU A 298 -10.87 -0.69 -5.23
N VAL A 299 -9.66 -0.46 -4.73
CA VAL A 299 -9.31 -0.65 -3.32
C VAL A 299 -8.65 0.63 -2.80
N ILE A 300 -9.19 1.12 -1.69
CA ILE A 300 -8.55 2.11 -0.81
C ILE A 300 -8.19 1.36 0.46
N LEU A 301 -6.90 1.36 0.82
CA LEU A 301 -6.38 0.66 1.99
C LEU A 301 -5.55 1.62 2.84
N ASN A 302 -5.70 1.57 4.14
CA ASN A 302 -4.87 2.26 5.13
C ASN A 302 -4.61 1.34 6.32
N PHE A 303 -3.53 1.63 7.07
CA PHE A 303 -3.27 0.99 8.36
C PHE A 303 -3.48 2.00 9.48
N GLY A 304 -3.73 1.50 10.68
CA GLY A 304 -3.93 2.31 11.87
C GLY A 304 -5.10 1.81 12.69
N GLN A 305 -5.52 2.66 13.63
CA GLN A 305 -6.70 2.41 14.46
C GLN A 305 -7.93 2.20 13.57
N THR A 306 -8.77 1.23 13.93
CA THR A 306 -10.08 1.09 13.30
C THR A 306 -10.96 2.27 13.69
N ILE A 307 -12.08 2.48 12.98
CA ILE A 307 -13.04 3.54 13.33
C ILE A 307 -13.48 3.37 14.79
N TYR A 308 -13.83 2.16 15.18
CA TYR A 308 -14.17 1.80 16.55
C TYR A 308 -13.09 2.20 17.56
N GLU A 309 -11.84 1.83 17.31
CA GLU A 309 -10.73 2.14 18.20
C GLU A 309 -10.50 3.63 18.35
N LYS A 310 -10.64 4.40 17.27
CA LYS A 310 -10.48 5.85 17.31
C LYS A 310 -11.58 6.53 18.14
N PHE A 311 -12.81 6.02 18.08
CA PHE A 311 -13.90 6.50 18.95
C PHE A 311 -13.68 6.10 20.41
N LYS A 312 -13.29 4.85 20.66
CA LYS A 312 -13.22 4.30 22.02
C LYS A 312 -11.94 4.68 22.76
N TYR A 313 -10.84 4.84 22.04
CA TYR A 313 -9.49 5.11 22.53
C TYR A 313 -8.84 6.26 21.73
N PRO A 314 -9.42 7.47 21.79
CA PRO A 314 -8.87 8.64 21.11
C PRO A 314 -7.47 8.96 21.65
N ASN A 315 -6.58 9.43 20.78
CA ASN A 315 -5.25 9.87 21.21
C ASN A 315 -5.37 11.13 22.08
N GLU A 316 -4.42 11.34 23.00
CA GLU A 316 -4.46 12.42 24.00
C GLU A 316 -4.63 13.83 23.37
N ASP A 317 -4.04 14.06 22.19
CA ASP A 317 -4.14 15.34 21.47
C ASP A 317 -5.38 15.44 20.56
N SER A 318 -6.26 14.44 20.55
CA SER A 318 -7.43 14.39 19.67
C SER A 318 -8.63 15.03 20.35
N SER A 319 -9.18 16.07 19.72
CA SER A 319 -10.51 16.59 20.05
C SER A 319 -11.58 15.54 19.74
N ILE A 320 -12.46 15.23 20.69
CA ILE A 320 -13.48 14.17 20.55
C ILE A 320 -14.87 14.78 20.50
N ASN A 321 -15.70 14.25 19.60
CA ASN A 321 -17.14 14.52 19.60
C ASN A 321 -17.83 13.72 20.73
N PHE A 322 -17.97 14.33 21.90
CA PHE A 322 -18.56 13.68 23.08
C PHE A 322 -20.01 13.26 22.87
N ASP A 323 -20.82 14.07 22.18
CA ASP A 323 -22.22 13.74 21.88
C ASP A 323 -22.37 12.43 21.09
N CYS A 324 -21.51 12.22 20.09
CA CYS A 324 -21.52 10.98 19.32
C CYS A 324 -21.00 9.80 20.15
N LEU A 325 -19.99 10.03 20.98
CA LEU A 325 -19.42 9.00 21.84
C LEU A 325 -20.44 8.50 22.88
N GLU A 326 -21.22 9.40 23.50
CA GLU A 326 -22.27 9.03 24.44
C GLU A 326 -23.35 8.17 23.77
N LYS A 327 -23.84 8.60 22.59
CA LYS A 327 -24.82 7.82 21.82
C LYS A 327 -24.30 6.43 21.44
N MET A 328 -23.04 6.32 21.04
CA MET A 328 -22.41 5.02 20.74
C MET A 328 -22.34 4.11 21.97
N LYS A 329 -22.04 4.67 23.14
CA LYS A 329 -22.02 3.93 24.42
C LYS A 329 -23.42 3.47 24.81
N GLU A 330 -24.41 4.36 24.78
CA GLU A 330 -25.82 4.02 25.06
C GLU A 330 -26.33 2.91 24.14
N LEU A 331 -26.02 3.00 22.85
CA LEU A 331 -26.37 1.97 21.87
C LEU A 331 -25.68 0.63 22.21
N SER A 332 -24.39 0.67 22.56
CA SER A 332 -23.64 -0.52 22.97
C SER A 332 -24.23 -1.18 24.22
N ASP A 333 -24.56 -0.39 25.24
CA ASP A 333 -25.13 -0.87 26.50
C ASP A 333 -26.52 -1.48 26.28
N SER A 334 -27.32 -0.90 25.38
CA SER A 334 -28.61 -1.47 24.96
C SER A 334 -28.44 -2.84 24.28
N PHE A 335 -27.46 -3.00 23.39
CA PHE A 335 -27.19 -4.28 22.73
C PHE A 335 -26.61 -5.31 23.70
N LYS A 336 -25.77 -4.87 24.64
CA LYS A 336 -25.18 -5.70 25.68
C LYS A 336 -26.23 -6.21 26.66
N SER A 337 -27.14 -5.36 27.13
CA SER A 337 -28.23 -5.75 28.04
C SER A 337 -29.19 -6.78 27.42
N ARG A 338 -29.28 -6.80 26.09
CA ARG A 338 -30.09 -7.76 25.32
C ARG A 338 -29.32 -9.00 24.87
N ASN A 339 -28.06 -9.17 25.26
CA ASN A 339 -27.18 -10.28 24.83
C ASN A 339 -27.11 -10.45 23.30
N ILE A 340 -27.13 -9.36 22.54
CA ILE A 340 -27.09 -9.39 21.07
C ILE A 340 -25.67 -9.68 20.56
N PHE A 341 -24.65 -9.25 21.28
CA PHE A 341 -23.27 -9.45 20.86
C PHE A 341 -22.88 -10.92 20.85
N LYS A 342 -22.31 -11.37 19.72
CA LYS A 342 -21.79 -12.71 19.50
C LYS A 342 -20.35 -12.62 19.03
N LYS A 343 -19.47 -13.36 19.71
CA LYS A 343 -18.01 -13.28 19.54
C LYS A 343 -17.55 -13.44 18.08
N ASP A 344 -18.17 -14.34 17.34
CA ASP A 344 -17.75 -14.70 15.97
C ASP A 344 -18.74 -14.22 14.89
N ALA A 345 -19.61 -13.26 15.21
CA ALA A 345 -20.61 -12.77 14.25
C ALA A 345 -20.89 -11.26 14.36
N PHE A 346 -21.23 -10.76 15.54
CA PHE A 346 -21.61 -9.37 15.72
C PHE A 346 -21.06 -8.82 17.04
N THR A 347 -20.00 -8.04 16.94
CA THR A 347 -19.29 -7.47 18.08
C THR A 347 -19.66 -6.01 18.30
N GLU A 348 -19.28 -5.44 19.44
CA GLU A 348 -19.41 -4.00 19.68
C GLU A 348 -18.70 -3.18 18.59
N GLU A 349 -17.52 -3.63 18.15
CA GLU A 349 -16.79 -3.00 17.05
C GLU A 349 -17.59 -3.01 15.74
N THR A 350 -18.31 -4.11 15.46
CA THR A 350 -19.18 -4.20 14.27
C THR A 350 -20.31 -3.17 14.35
N LEU A 351 -20.94 -3.04 15.53
CA LEU A 351 -22.01 -2.07 15.78
C LEU A 351 -21.53 -0.63 15.62
N TRP A 352 -20.40 -0.28 16.24
CA TRP A 352 -19.86 1.08 16.20
C TRP A 352 -19.39 1.43 14.79
N THR A 353 -18.77 0.48 14.08
CA THR A 353 -18.38 0.67 12.69
C THR A 353 -19.61 0.92 11.83
N LEU A 354 -20.66 0.09 11.91
CA LEU A 354 -21.89 0.29 11.16
C LEU A 354 -22.57 1.63 11.47
N TYR A 355 -22.61 2.00 12.76
CA TYR A 355 -23.21 3.26 13.19
C TYR A 355 -22.41 4.48 12.72
N SER A 356 -21.07 4.38 12.68
CA SER A 356 -20.19 5.43 12.16
C SER A 356 -20.35 5.70 10.66
N LEU A 357 -20.99 4.80 9.91
CA LEU A 357 -21.29 5.02 8.50
C LEU A 357 -22.53 5.91 8.29
N GLN A 358 -23.32 6.15 9.35
CA GLN A 358 -24.54 6.95 9.31
C GLN A 358 -24.22 8.44 9.19
N GLU A 359 -25.17 9.20 8.64
CA GLU A 359 -25.03 10.65 8.51
C GLU A 359 -24.90 11.33 9.89
N GLY A 360 -23.92 12.22 10.02
CA GLY A 360 -23.64 13.02 11.21
C GLY A 360 -22.83 12.33 12.30
N VAL A 361 -22.38 11.08 12.10
CA VAL A 361 -21.64 10.31 13.11
C VAL A 361 -20.13 10.37 12.82
N SER A 362 -19.40 11.19 13.59
CA SER A 362 -17.94 11.30 13.49
C SER A 362 -17.30 11.46 14.86
N CYS A 363 -16.08 10.93 15.02
CA CYS A 363 -15.29 11.09 16.24
C CYS A 363 -14.70 12.52 16.34
N ILE A 364 -14.70 13.28 15.24
CA ILE A 364 -14.15 14.63 15.16
C ILE A 364 -15.27 15.65 15.46
N PRO A 365 -15.05 16.66 16.31
CA PRO A 365 -16.03 17.71 16.59
C PRO A 365 -16.45 18.49 15.36
N LYS A 366 -17.73 18.90 15.33
CA LYS A 366 -18.32 19.69 14.22
C LYS A 366 -17.64 21.05 14.01
N GLU A 367 -17.03 21.60 15.06
CA GLU A 367 -16.27 22.86 15.04
C GLU A 367 -14.96 22.74 14.24
N ILE A 368 -14.37 21.55 14.25
CA ILE A 368 -13.11 21.24 13.57
C ILE A 368 -13.38 20.69 12.17
N CYS A 369 -14.46 19.92 12.01
CA CYS A 369 -14.87 19.36 10.74
C CYS A 369 -16.39 19.44 10.62
N LYS A 370 -16.92 20.33 9.76
CA LYS A 370 -18.36 20.46 9.47
C LYS A 370 -18.93 19.28 8.64
N ARG A 371 -18.41 18.06 8.81
CA ARG A 371 -18.67 16.92 7.92
C ARG A 371 -19.45 15.82 8.61
N GLY A 372 -20.12 15.01 7.80
CA GLY A 372 -20.88 13.85 8.25
C GLY A 372 -21.79 13.20 7.21
N ASN A 373 -21.67 13.44 5.90
CA ASN A 373 -22.74 13.04 4.96
C ASN A 373 -22.39 11.79 4.11
N GLY A 374 -21.16 11.26 4.19
CA GLY A 374 -20.53 10.54 3.09
C GLY A 374 -20.92 9.08 2.83
N THR A 375 -20.98 8.20 3.84
CA THR A 375 -20.97 6.74 3.53
C THR A 375 -22.34 6.14 3.21
N ILE A 376 -23.43 6.69 3.73
CA ILE A 376 -24.78 6.34 3.25
C ILE A 376 -25.05 6.96 1.88
N GLN A 377 -24.68 8.23 1.68
CA GLN A 377 -24.74 8.84 0.35
C GLN A 377 -23.88 8.09 -0.65
N PHE A 378 -22.79 7.44 -0.21
CA PHE A 378 -21.99 6.51 -1.00
C PHE A 378 -22.76 5.29 -1.47
N ILE A 379 -23.43 4.59 -0.54
CA ILE A 379 -24.26 3.43 -0.86
C ILE A 379 -25.41 3.84 -1.80
N ASP A 380 -26.09 4.93 -1.51
CA ASP A 380 -27.20 5.45 -2.32
C ASP A 380 -26.75 5.92 -3.71
N SER A 381 -25.61 6.61 -3.80
CA SER A 381 -25.06 7.08 -5.09
C SER A 381 -24.66 5.93 -6.00
N PHE A 382 -24.16 4.81 -5.45
CA PHE A 382 -23.88 3.60 -6.24
C PHE A 382 -25.16 2.90 -6.70
N HIS A 383 -26.21 2.88 -5.87
CA HIS A 383 -27.50 2.29 -6.25
C HIS A 383 -28.22 3.09 -7.34
N TYR A 384 -28.03 4.42 -7.39
CA TYR A 384 -28.78 5.29 -8.30
C TYR A 384 -27.95 6.00 -9.38
N CYS A 385 -26.65 5.68 -9.56
CA CYS A 385 -25.76 6.39 -10.49
C CYS A 385 -26.29 6.38 -11.95
N PRO A 386 -26.81 7.50 -12.48
CA PRO A 386 -27.39 7.51 -13.82
C PRO A 386 -26.28 7.61 -14.88
N VAL A 387 -25.98 6.47 -15.51
CA VAL A 387 -25.02 6.38 -16.61
C VAL A 387 -25.70 6.64 -17.96
N LYS A 388 -25.18 7.58 -18.75
CA LYS A 388 -25.71 7.88 -20.09
C LYS A 388 -24.99 7.03 -21.13
N VAL A 389 -25.76 6.50 -22.08
CA VAL A 389 -25.24 5.84 -23.28
C VAL A 389 -24.92 6.94 -24.29
N ASP A 390 -23.70 6.93 -24.84
CA ASP A 390 -23.39 7.76 -25.99
C ASP A 390 -24.16 7.19 -27.19
N LYS A 391 -25.11 7.97 -27.72
CA LYS A 391 -25.77 7.68 -29.00
C LYS A 391 -24.81 7.89 -30.14
#